data_AF-A0A0S2SI11-F1
#
_entry.id   AF-A0A0S2SI11-F1
#
_cell.length_a   1.000
_cell.length_b   1.000
_cell.length_c   1.000
_cell.angle_alpha   90.00
_cell.angle_beta   90.00
_cell.angle_gamma   90.00
#
_symmetry.space_group_name_H-M   'P 1'
#
loop_
_entity.id
_entity.type
_entity.pdbx_description
1 polymer ?
#
loop_
_entity_poly.entity_id
_entity_poly.type
_entity_poly.pdbx_seq_one_letter_code
_entity_poly.pdbx_strand_id
1 'polypeptide(L)'
;MKARLGALALCLLGVWLLWPADGPAQTGAAPRAPLPAPQAHPLAQETLRQAPSTPPAAATAPAVEPLPPLSPGQESLLAGEAQSSDAPLSDKVAALSSLLGELPSALLVQGRYALALEALAEATEGLSQGERLAALSSLQDQWAHDEPALAPDLFNPAARLQQARQLWPDDPVAPMARHFLPREQASATLAFEAQQQAQRTERRHYQEALAELEANLALRRDAMDEASWQAEREAAIGRFRRDFFTPATPVRE
;
A
#
# COMPACT_ATOMS: atom_id res chain seq x y z
N MET A 1 11.67 -22.85 -7.76
CA MET A 1 11.58 -21.77 -8.78
C MET A 1 10.48 -22.00 -9.83
N LYS A 2 9.39 -22.75 -9.57
CA LYS A 2 8.28 -22.90 -10.55
C LYS A 2 6.87 -22.92 -9.96
N ALA A 3 6.68 -22.45 -8.72
CA ALA A 3 5.39 -22.52 -8.01
C ALA A 3 4.96 -21.19 -7.35
N ARG A 4 5.57 -20.05 -7.71
CA ARG A 4 5.29 -18.75 -7.07
C ARG A 4 4.66 -17.70 -7.99
N LEU A 5 4.54 -17.97 -9.29
CA LEU A 5 3.95 -17.04 -10.25
C LEU A 5 2.42 -17.19 -10.40
N GLY A 6 1.86 -18.38 -10.10
CA GLY A 6 0.42 -18.63 -10.17
C GLY A 6 -0.44 -17.95 -9.09
N ALA A 7 0.16 -17.36 -8.05
CA ALA A 7 -0.56 -16.69 -6.97
C ALA A 7 -0.67 -15.15 -7.15
N LEU A 8 0.10 -14.56 -8.07
CA LEU A 8 0.08 -13.12 -8.33
C LEU A 8 -1.08 -12.69 -9.24
N ALA A 9 -1.65 -13.62 -10.00
CA ALA A 9 -2.69 -13.33 -11.01
C ALA A 9 -4.14 -13.33 -10.46
N LEU A 10 -4.38 -13.62 -9.18
CA LEU A 10 -5.74 -13.67 -8.61
C LEU A 10 -5.96 -12.83 -7.34
N CYS A 11 -4.94 -12.17 -6.79
CA CYS A 11 -5.15 -11.21 -5.70
C CYS A 11 -5.36 -9.77 -6.18
N LEU A 12 -5.06 -9.44 -7.45
CA LEU A 12 -5.16 -8.06 -7.92
C LEU A 12 -6.51 -7.66 -8.51
N LEU A 13 -7.38 -8.61 -8.89
CA LEU A 13 -8.73 -8.28 -9.36
C LEU A 13 -9.72 -8.08 -8.21
N GLY A 14 -9.49 -8.70 -7.04
CA GLY A 14 -10.32 -8.51 -5.84
C GLY A 14 -9.95 -7.31 -4.98
N VAL A 15 -8.69 -6.85 -5.02
CA VAL A 15 -8.23 -5.71 -4.20
C VAL A 15 -8.41 -4.35 -4.91
N TRP A 16 -8.56 -4.33 -6.24
CA TRP A 16 -8.84 -3.10 -6.99
C TRP A 16 -10.30 -2.64 -6.93
N LEU A 17 -11.25 -3.52 -6.61
CA LEU A 17 -12.69 -3.19 -6.57
C LEU A 17 -13.20 -2.74 -5.20
N LEU A 18 -12.37 -2.81 -4.14
CA LEU A 18 -12.86 -2.60 -2.77
C LEU A 18 -11.84 -1.92 -1.84
N TRP A 19 -11.19 -0.84 -2.26
CA TRP A 19 -10.65 0.10 -1.27
C TRP A 19 -10.81 1.57 -1.68
N PRO A 20 -11.42 2.39 -0.82
CA PRO A 20 -11.73 3.78 -1.13
C PRO A 20 -10.47 4.63 -1.22
N ALA A 21 -10.50 5.55 -2.18
CA ALA A 21 -9.62 6.69 -2.26
C ALA A 21 -9.83 7.60 -1.04
N ASP A 22 -9.12 7.34 0.05
CA ASP A 22 -8.85 8.36 1.07
C ASP A 22 -7.34 8.45 1.26
N GLY A 23 -6.75 9.39 0.52
CA GLY A 23 -5.50 10.01 0.94
C GLY A 23 -5.72 10.76 2.27
N PRO A 24 -4.66 11.14 2.98
CA PRO A 24 -4.79 11.84 4.26
C PRO A 24 -5.33 13.25 4.02
N ALA A 25 -6.66 13.40 4.03
CA ALA A 25 -7.30 14.68 4.24
C ALA A 25 -7.03 15.15 5.67
N GLN A 26 -6.66 16.43 5.75
CA GLN A 26 -6.25 17.15 6.93
C GLN A 26 -7.34 17.13 8.03
N THR A 27 -6.87 17.03 9.28
CA THR A 27 -7.46 17.56 10.52
C THR A 27 -8.95 17.95 10.53
N GLY A 28 -9.72 17.26 11.37
CA GLY A 28 -10.82 17.88 12.12
C GLY A 28 -12.00 16.97 12.42
N ALA A 29 -12.01 16.33 13.59
CA ALA A 29 -13.20 16.12 14.44
C ALA A 29 -12.88 15.12 15.56
N ALA A 30 -12.30 15.59 16.66
CA ALA A 30 -12.42 14.88 17.93
C ALA A 30 -13.83 15.13 18.49
N PRO A 31 -14.59 14.11 18.93
CA PRO A 31 -15.87 14.32 19.58
C PRO A 31 -15.62 14.87 20.99
N ARG A 32 -15.95 16.14 21.20
CA ARG A 32 -15.89 16.80 22.51
C ARG A 32 -17.22 16.58 23.23
N ALA A 33 -17.18 15.85 24.34
CA ALA A 33 -18.30 15.71 25.26
C ALA A 33 -18.69 17.08 25.89
N PRO A 34 -19.96 17.28 26.27
CA PRO A 34 -20.54 18.61 26.46
C PRO A 34 -20.46 19.08 27.92
N LEU A 35 -20.21 20.37 28.13
CA LEU A 35 -20.49 21.11 29.37
C LEU A 35 -20.86 22.57 29.02
N PRO A 36 -21.63 23.28 29.86
CA PRO A 36 -22.82 24.02 29.47
C PRO A 36 -22.59 25.50 29.09
N ALA A 37 -23.56 26.04 28.34
CA ALA A 37 -23.69 27.47 28.04
C ALA A 37 -23.94 28.30 29.32
N PRO A 38 -23.52 29.58 29.32
CA PRO A 38 -24.54 30.64 29.12
C PRO A 38 -24.05 31.91 28.38
N GLN A 39 -24.98 32.52 27.62
CA GLN A 39 -25.19 33.97 27.40
C GLN A 39 -24.09 34.78 26.68
N ALA A 40 -24.33 35.89 25.97
CA ALA A 40 -25.45 36.49 25.26
C ALA A 40 -24.86 37.72 24.52
N HIS A 41 -25.52 38.08 23.42
CA HIS A 41 -25.52 39.38 22.73
C HIS A 41 -24.57 39.71 21.56
N PRO A 42 -25.13 40.31 20.49
CA PRO A 42 -24.51 40.53 19.18
C PRO A 42 -24.09 41.99 18.98
N LEU A 43 -23.24 42.31 18.00
CA LEU A 43 -23.35 43.55 17.21
C LEU A 43 -22.37 43.62 16.03
N ALA A 44 -22.88 44.26 14.97
CA ALA A 44 -22.20 44.99 13.90
C ALA A 44 -22.16 44.32 12.51
N GLN A 45 -23.16 44.73 11.73
CA GLN A 45 -23.24 44.72 10.27
C GLN A 45 -22.31 45.77 9.65
N GLU A 46 -22.28 45.72 8.31
CA GLU A 46 -21.85 46.73 7.33
C GLU A 46 -20.39 46.73 6.90
N THR A 47 -20.02 46.95 5.63
CA THR A 47 -20.61 46.92 4.26
C THR A 47 -19.43 47.41 3.38
N LEU A 48 -19.51 47.18 2.06
CA LEU A 48 -18.64 47.65 0.95
C LEU A 48 -17.68 46.55 0.45
N ARG A 49 -17.58 46.22 -0.84
CA ARG A 49 -18.18 46.75 -2.07
C ARG A 49 -17.88 45.73 -3.19
N GLN A 50 -18.84 45.53 -4.08
CA GLN A 50 -18.65 44.81 -5.35
C GLN A 50 -17.69 45.53 -6.30
N ALA A 51 -16.87 44.75 -7.03
CA ALA A 51 -16.53 45.01 -8.42
C ALA A 51 -16.19 43.67 -9.12
N PRO A 52 -16.54 43.52 -10.42
CA PRO A 52 -16.62 42.24 -11.12
C PRO A 52 -15.26 41.82 -11.68
N SER A 53 -15.00 40.51 -11.76
CA SER A 53 -13.88 39.98 -12.53
C SER A 53 -14.38 38.81 -13.37
N THR A 54 -14.44 39.08 -14.66
CA THR A 54 -14.59 38.15 -15.78
C THR A 54 -13.79 36.85 -15.57
N PRO A 55 -14.36 35.66 -15.83
CA PRO A 55 -13.59 34.43 -15.88
C PRO A 55 -12.71 34.42 -17.14
N PRO A 56 -11.42 34.05 -17.06
CA PRO A 56 -10.67 33.71 -18.26
C PRO A 56 -11.19 32.38 -18.81
N ALA A 57 -11.32 32.33 -20.13
CA ALA A 57 -11.77 31.18 -20.91
C ALA A 57 -10.98 29.92 -20.55
N ALA A 58 -11.67 28.94 -19.98
CA ALA A 58 -11.16 27.58 -19.89
C ALA A 58 -11.08 27.02 -21.30
N ALA A 59 -9.86 26.76 -21.76
CA ALA A 59 -9.61 25.97 -22.95
C ALA A 59 -10.28 24.61 -22.76
N THR A 60 -11.23 24.31 -23.64
CA THR A 60 -11.89 23.01 -23.73
C THR A 60 -10.84 21.95 -24.05
N ALA A 61 -10.38 21.21 -23.05
CA ALA A 61 -9.72 19.93 -23.27
C ALA A 61 -10.78 18.98 -23.88
N PRO A 62 -10.45 18.18 -24.91
CA PRO A 62 -11.38 17.17 -25.40
C PRO A 62 -11.72 16.24 -24.23
N ALA A 63 -13.02 16.06 -23.99
CA ALA A 63 -13.51 15.09 -23.04
C ALA A 63 -13.03 13.71 -23.50
N VAL A 64 -12.11 13.12 -22.73
CA VAL A 64 -11.73 11.72 -22.89
C VAL A 64 -12.98 10.91 -22.58
N GLU A 65 -13.52 10.26 -23.61
CA GLU A 65 -14.70 9.42 -23.47
C GLU A 65 -14.31 8.21 -22.59
N PRO A 66 -14.97 8.00 -21.44
CA PRO A 66 -14.70 6.84 -20.61
C PRO A 66 -15.06 5.57 -21.40
N LEU A 67 -14.15 4.59 -21.41
CA LEU A 67 -14.39 3.31 -22.06
C LEU A 67 -15.68 2.67 -21.52
N PRO A 68 -16.49 2.03 -22.39
CA PRO A 68 -17.78 1.49 -22.00
C PRO A 68 -17.63 0.41 -20.91
N PRO A 69 -18.48 0.43 -19.85
CA PRO A 69 -18.45 -0.60 -18.82
C PRO A 69 -18.88 -1.96 -19.37
N LEU A 70 -18.40 -3.03 -18.73
CA LEU A 70 -18.75 -4.41 -19.07
C LEU A 70 -20.24 -4.68 -18.80
N SER A 71 -20.84 -5.58 -19.59
CA SER A 71 -22.21 -6.03 -19.34
C SER A 71 -22.24 -7.03 -18.17
N PRO A 72 -23.28 -7.06 -17.31
CA PRO A 72 -23.33 -7.92 -16.11
C PRO A 72 -23.27 -9.42 -16.42
N GLY A 73 -23.68 -9.84 -17.63
CA GLY A 73 -23.51 -11.22 -18.11
C GLY A 73 -22.06 -11.58 -18.42
N GLN A 74 -21.25 -10.63 -18.89
CA GLN A 74 -19.82 -10.81 -19.11
C GLN A 74 -19.08 -10.88 -17.78
N GLU A 75 -19.43 -10.02 -16.81
CA GLU A 75 -18.84 -10.05 -15.45
C GLU A 75 -19.05 -11.39 -14.75
N SER A 76 -20.23 -12.02 -14.91
CA SER A 76 -20.53 -13.32 -14.31
C SER A 76 -19.74 -14.46 -14.96
N LEU A 77 -19.52 -14.41 -16.28
CA LEU A 77 -18.69 -15.37 -17.01
C LEU A 77 -17.20 -15.20 -16.64
N LEU A 78 -16.73 -13.96 -16.51
CA LEU A 78 -15.39 -13.61 -16.06
C LEU A 78 -15.10 -14.10 -14.64
N ALA A 79 -16.06 -13.93 -13.73
CA ALA A 79 -15.96 -14.43 -12.36
C ALA A 79 -15.89 -15.98 -12.32
N GLY A 80 -16.65 -16.65 -13.19
CA GLY A 80 -16.63 -18.11 -13.34
C GLY A 80 -15.31 -18.65 -13.91
N GLU A 81 -14.74 -18.01 -14.93
CA GLU A 81 -13.43 -18.40 -15.48
C GLU A 81 -12.28 -18.08 -14.53
N ALA A 82 -12.33 -16.94 -13.83
CA ALA A 82 -11.31 -16.55 -12.86
C ALA A 82 -11.21 -17.54 -11.68
N GLN A 83 -12.34 -18.12 -11.23
CA GLN A 83 -12.38 -19.08 -10.13
C GLN A 83 -12.11 -20.53 -10.55
N SER A 84 -12.34 -20.89 -11.81
CA SER A 84 -12.21 -22.28 -12.28
C SER A 84 -10.90 -22.61 -12.98
N SER A 85 -10.12 -21.60 -13.40
CA SER A 85 -9.02 -21.82 -14.33
C SER A 85 -7.63 -21.65 -13.71
N ASP A 86 -6.92 -22.77 -13.61
CA ASP A 86 -5.47 -22.86 -13.34
C ASP A 86 -4.63 -22.60 -14.62
N ALA A 87 -5.27 -22.14 -15.70
CA ALA A 87 -4.63 -21.88 -16.99
C ALA A 87 -3.59 -20.73 -16.89
N PRO A 88 -2.56 -20.73 -17.75
CA PRO A 88 -1.59 -19.63 -17.79
C PRO A 88 -2.26 -18.31 -18.19
N LEU A 89 -1.65 -17.19 -17.78
CA LEU A 89 -2.20 -15.85 -18.04
C LEU A 89 -2.43 -15.59 -19.53
N SER A 90 -1.57 -16.10 -20.40
CA SER A 90 -1.70 -16.01 -21.86
C SER A 90 -3.05 -16.55 -22.36
N ASP A 91 -3.45 -17.71 -21.84
CA ASP A 91 -4.67 -18.40 -22.26
C ASP A 91 -5.89 -17.68 -21.71
N LYS A 92 -5.80 -17.11 -20.51
CA LYS A 92 -6.84 -16.25 -19.94
C LYS A 92 -7.04 -15.00 -20.79
N VAL A 93 -5.99 -14.29 -21.17
CA VAL A 93 -6.10 -13.10 -22.03
C VAL A 93 -6.65 -13.46 -23.42
N ALA A 94 -6.28 -14.63 -23.97
CA ALA A 94 -6.85 -15.12 -25.22
C ALA A 94 -8.36 -15.42 -25.08
N ALA A 95 -8.79 -16.07 -24.00
CA ALA A 95 -10.20 -16.32 -23.70
C ALA A 95 -10.99 -15.00 -23.55
N LEU A 96 -10.43 -14.04 -22.81
CA LEU A 96 -10.98 -12.70 -22.66
C LEU A 96 -11.15 -12.02 -24.02
N SER A 97 -10.15 -12.10 -24.89
CA SER A 97 -10.21 -11.49 -26.23
C SER A 97 -11.30 -12.11 -27.10
N SER A 98 -11.52 -13.42 -26.99
CA SER A 98 -12.60 -14.13 -27.68
C SER A 98 -13.98 -13.72 -27.17
N LEU A 99 -14.12 -13.51 -25.85
CA LEU A 99 -15.39 -13.12 -25.21
C LEU A 99 -15.77 -11.66 -25.49
N LEU A 100 -14.79 -10.77 -25.48
CA LEU A 100 -14.99 -9.32 -25.63
C LEU A 100 -14.95 -8.85 -27.10
N GLY A 101 -14.43 -9.68 -28.01
CA GLY A 101 -14.28 -9.34 -29.42
C GLY A 101 -13.29 -8.18 -29.66
N GLU A 102 -13.46 -7.46 -30.77
CA GLU A 102 -12.62 -6.30 -31.13
C GLU A 102 -12.96 -5.02 -30.35
N LEU A 103 -13.83 -5.08 -29.35
CA LEU A 103 -14.20 -3.89 -28.58
C LEU A 103 -13.00 -3.38 -27.76
N PRO A 104 -12.73 -2.06 -27.77
CA PRO A 104 -11.74 -1.47 -26.89
C PRO A 104 -12.19 -1.69 -25.44
N SER A 105 -11.46 -2.53 -24.71
CA SER A 105 -11.77 -2.91 -23.33
C SER A 105 -10.56 -2.67 -22.45
N ALA A 106 -10.74 -1.87 -21.39
CA ALA A 106 -9.69 -1.60 -20.40
C ALA A 106 -9.15 -2.91 -19.79
N LEU A 107 -10.01 -3.93 -19.66
CA LEU A 107 -9.63 -5.23 -19.11
C LEU A 107 -8.70 -6.01 -20.05
N LEU A 108 -8.91 -5.93 -21.37
CA LEU A 108 -7.98 -6.51 -22.35
C LEU A 108 -6.63 -5.79 -22.36
N VAL A 109 -6.64 -4.47 -22.25
CA VAL A 109 -5.43 -3.66 -22.20
C VAL A 109 -4.63 -3.99 -20.93
N GLN A 110 -5.28 -4.08 -19.77
CA GLN A 110 -4.66 -4.50 -18.52
C GLN A 110 -4.11 -5.94 -18.59
N GLY A 111 -4.84 -6.86 -19.22
CA GLY A 111 -4.38 -8.24 -19.42
C GLY A 111 -3.13 -8.32 -20.30
N ARG A 112 -3.10 -7.60 -21.43
CA ARG A 112 -1.91 -7.51 -22.29
C ARG A 112 -0.73 -6.85 -21.57
N TYR A 113 -0.98 -5.85 -20.75
CA TYR A 113 0.07 -5.22 -19.94
C TYR A 113 0.66 -6.19 -18.92
N ALA A 114 -0.18 -6.98 -18.25
CA ALA A 114 0.27 -8.03 -17.33
C ALA A 114 1.16 -9.07 -18.03
N LEU A 115 0.82 -9.47 -19.26
CA LEU A 115 1.70 -10.35 -20.08
C LEU A 115 3.04 -9.69 -20.41
N ALA A 116 3.04 -8.39 -20.71
CA ALA A 116 4.29 -7.65 -20.95
C ALA A 116 5.16 -7.57 -19.69
N LEU A 117 4.55 -7.46 -18.51
CA LEU A 117 5.26 -7.49 -17.23
C LEU A 117 5.86 -8.87 -16.92
N GLU A 118 5.16 -9.97 -17.24
CA GLU A 118 5.73 -11.33 -17.12
C GLU A 118 6.94 -11.50 -18.04
N ALA A 119 6.82 -11.12 -19.32
CA ALA A 119 7.92 -11.17 -20.26
C ALA A 119 9.11 -10.29 -19.83
N LEU A 120 8.83 -9.11 -19.25
CA LEU A 120 9.86 -8.24 -18.68
C LEU A 120 10.56 -8.92 -17.50
N ALA A 121 9.82 -9.55 -16.59
CA ALA A 121 10.39 -10.23 -15.43
C ALA A 121 11.39 -11.31 -15.87
N GLU A 122 11.03 -12.12 -16.86
CA GLU A 122 11.90 -13.14 -17.46
C GLU A 122 13.11 -12.53 -18.17
N ALA A 123 12.89 -11.51 -19.03
CA ALA A 123 13.97 -10.86 -19.77
C ALA A 123 14.98 -10.12 -18.88
N THR A 124 14.56 -9.77 -17.66
CA THR A 124 15.37 -9.05 -16.69
C THR A 124 15.99 -9.97 -15.62
N GLU A 125 15.81 -11.28 -15.75
CA GLU A 125 16.47 -12.26 -14.87
C GLU A 125 17.99 -12.11 -14.94
N GLY A 126 18.63 -11.91 -13.77
CA GLY A 126 20.08 -11.75 -13.66
C GLY A 126 20.61 -10.34 -13.92
N LEU A 127 19.76 -9.38 -14.31
CA LEU A 127 20.17 -7.98 -14.42
C LEU A 127 20.30 -7.30 -13.04
N SER A 128 21.12 -6.25 -13.00
CA SER A 128 21.22 -5.42 -11.79
C SER A 128 19.90 -4.69 -11.53
N GLN A 129 19.62 -4.37 -10.27
CA GLN A 129 18.38 -3.67 -9.91
C GLN A 129 18.16 -2.38 -10.70
N GLY A 130 19.22 -1.59 -10.96
CA GLY A 130 19.11 -0.37 -11.75
C GLY A 130 18.65 -0.61 -13.19
N GLU A 131 19.18 -1.65 -13.83
CA GLU A 131 18.79 -2.05 -15.20
C GLU A 131 17.35 -2.57 -15.25
N ARG A 132 16.93 -3.35 -14.26
CA ARG A 132 15.56 -3.84 -14.13
C ARG A 132 14.55 -2.68 -14.01
N LEU A 133 14.86 -1.70 -13.17
CA LEU A 133 14.02 -0.51 -12.99
C LEU A 133 13.97 0.35 -14.25
N ALA A 134 15.09 0.53 -14.94
CA ALA A 134 15.14 1.25 -16.21
C ALA A 134 14.31 0.56 -17.31
N ALA A 135 14.40 -0.78 -17.40
CA ALA A 135 13.61 -1.56 -18.34
C ALA A 135 12.10 -1.47 -18.04
N LEU A 136 11.71 -1.52 -16.76
CA LEU A 136 10.33 -1.31 -16.34
C LEU A 136 9.84 0.10 -16.66
N SER A 137 10.63 1.14 -16.38
CA SER A 137 10.25 2.52 -16.72
C SER A 137 10.05 2.67 -18.22
N SER A 138 10.95 2.13 -19.05
CA SER A 138 10.83 2.19 -20.51
C SER A 138 9.56 1.51 -21.00
N LEU A 139 9.21 0.35 -20.44
CA LEU A 139 7.95 -0.33 -20.76
C LEU A 139 6.75 0.54 -20.37
N GLN A 140 6.72 1.05 -19.13
CA GLN A 140 5.64 1.89 -18.64
C GLN A 140 5.46 3.18 -19.44
N ASP A 141 6.56 3.81 -19.88
CA ASP A 141 6.52 5.01 -20.70
C ASP A 141 5.96 4.73 -22.10
N GLN A 142 6.33 3.58 -22.69
CA GLN A 142 5.75 3.13 -23.97
C GLN A 142 4.25 2.88 -23.84
N TRP A 143 3.82 2.16 -22.80
CA TRP A 143 2.39 1.89 -22.57
C TRP A 143 1.59 3.15 -22.23
N ALA A 144 2.16 4.10 -21.49
CA ALA A 144 1.52 5.38 -21.23
C ALA A 144 1.33 6.22 -22.51
N HIS A 145 2.22 6.06 -23.49
CA HIS A 145 2.11 6.68 -24.80
C HIS A 145 1.03 6.01 -25.66
N ASP A 146 1.01 4.68 -25.67
CA ASP A 146 0.08 3.88 -26.47
C ASP A 146 -1.36 3.95 -25.92
N GLU A 147 -1.53 4.05 -24.60
CA GLU A 147 -2.82 4.00 -23.89
C GLU A 147 -3.01 5.22 -22.96
N PRO A 148 -3.13 6.44 -23.51
CA PRO A 148 -3.15 7.68 -22.72
C PRO A 148 -4.36 7.78 -21.77
N ALA A 149 -5.45 7.07 -22.08
CA ALA A 149 -6.66 7.06 -21.25
C ALA A 149 -6.44 6.36 -19.90
N LEU A 150 -5.54 5.38 -19.82
CA LEU A 150 -5.26 4.62 -18.59
C LEU A 150 -4.01 5.11 -17.85
N ALA A 151 -3.21 5.97 -18.49
CA ALA A 151 -1.98 6.51 -17.93
C ALA A 151 -2.10 7.19 -16.56
N PRO A 152 -3.12 8.03 -16.26
CA PRO A 152 -3.20 8.68 -14.95
C PRO A 152 -3.39 7.67 -13.81
N ASP A 153 -4.07 6.55 -14.05
CA ASP A 153 -4.40 5.57 -13.01
C ASP A 153 -3.33 4.47 -12.91
N LEU A 154 -2.85 3.95 -14.04
CA LEU A 154 -1.92 2.81 -14.07
C LEU A 154 -0.45 3.20 -14.04
N PHE A 155 -0.11 4.42 -14.48
CA PHE A 155 1.27 4.85 -14.66
C PHE A 155 1.63 6.11 -13.87
N ASN A 156 0.82 6.47 -12.85
CA ASN A 156 1.26 7.47 -11.87
C ASN A 156 2.44 6.95 -11.01
N PRO A 157 3.22 7.85 -10.38
CA PRO A 157 4.40 7.47 -9.61
C PRO A 157 4.18 6.37 -8.56
N ALA A 158 3.04 6.40 -7.86
CA ALA A 158 2.70 5.43 -6.83
C ALA A 158 2.39 4.05 -7.44
N ALA A 159 1.62 4.02 -8.53
CA ALA A 159 1.30 2.80 -9.27
C ALA A 159 2.55 2.16 -9.86
N ARG A 160 3.47 2.96 -10.43
CA ARG A 160 4.76 2.45 -10.95
C ARG A 160 5.62 1.82 -9.85
N LEU A 161 5.71 2.45 -8.69
CA LEU A 161 6.39 1.88 -7.52
C LEU A 161 5.72 0.58 -7.07
N GLN A 162 4.39 0.54 -7.00
CA GLN A 162 3.65 -0.65 -6.60
C GLN A 162 3.91 -1.82 -7.57
N GLN A 163 3.90 -1.56 -8.87
CA GLN A 163 4.21 -2.57 -9.90
C GLN A 163 5.63 -3.11 -9.74
N ALA A 164 6.62 -2.24 -9.49
CA ALA A 164 8.01 -2.66 -9.25
C ALA A 164 8.14 -3.56 -8.01
N ARG A 165 7.42 -3.24 -6.92
CA ARG A 165 7.38 -4.06 -5.70
C ARG A 165 6.72 -5.42 -5.90
N GLN A 166 5.75 -5.51 -6.81
CA GLN A 166 5.08 -6.76 -7.15
C GLN A 166 5.96 -7.66 -8.02
N LEU A 167 6.69 -7.08 -8.97
CA LEU A 167 7.62 -7.80 -9.84
C LEU A 167 8.83 -8.35 -9.06
N TRP A 168 9.37 -7.56 -8.13
CA TRP A 168 10.56 -7.93 -7.37
C TRP A 168 10.32 -7.72 -5.86
N PRO A 169 9.59 -8.63 -5.19
CA PRO A 169 9.21 -8.47 -3.79
C PRO A 169 10.38 -8.57 -2.82
N ASP A 170 11.45 -9.27 -3.22
CA ASP A 170 12.66 -9.48 -2.40
C ASP A 170 13.67 -8.33 -2.53
N ASP A 171 13.47 -7.44 -3.51
CA ASP A 171 14.37 -6.31 -3.74
C ASP A 171 14.17 -5.20 -2.69
N PRO A 172 15.23 -4.44 -2.36
CA PRO A 172 15.10 -3.32 -1.45
C PRO A 172 14.20 -2.23 -2.04
N VAL A 173 13.30 -1.69 -1.22
CA VAL A 173 12.35 -0.65 -1.63
C VAL A 173 13.04 0.70 -1.85
N ALA A 174 14.17 0.99 -1.19
CA ALA A 174 14.82 2.29 -1.26
C ALA A 174 15.24 2.72 -2.68
N PRO A 175 15.89 1.87 -3.49
CA PRO A 175 16.17 2.17 -4.89
C PRO A 175 14.89 2.37 -5.73
N MET A 176 13.86 1.55 -5.52
CA MET A 176 12.58 1.65 -6.24
C MET A 176 11.86 2.98 -5.94
N ALA A 177 11.76 3.33 -4.66
CA ALA A 177 11.10 4.56 -4.22
C ALA A 177 11.82 5.80 -4.75
N ARG A 178 13.16 5.80 -4.74
CA ARG A 178 13.96 6.89 -5.31
C ARG A 178 13.87 6.99 -6.82
N HIS A 179 13.58 5.88 -7.50
CA HIS A 179 13.45 5.85 -8.96
C HIS A 179 12.09 6.37 -9.43
N PHE A 180 11.01 5.91 -8.81
CA PHE A 180 9.65 6.21 -9.30
C PHE A 180 8.98 7.41 -8.62
N LEU A 181 9.33 7.73 -7.36
CA LEU A 181 8.67 8.80 -6.62
C LEU A 181 9.45 10.12 -6.68
N PRO A 182 8.76 11.26 -6.62
CA PRO A 182 9.38 12.54 -6.31
C PRO A 182 10.17 12.48 -5.00
N ARG A 183 11.27 13.25 -4.90
CA ARG A 183 12.22 13.21 -3.78
C ARG A 183 11.55 13.27 -2.40
N GLU A 184 10.60 14.18 -2.21
CA GLU A 184 9.88 14.34 -0.94
C GLU A 184 9.05 13.09 -0.61
N GLN A 185 8.30 12.57 -1.58
CA GLN A 185 7.47 11.36 -1.41
C GLN A 185 8.33 10.11 -1.17
N ALA A 186 9.45 9.98 -1.88
CA ALA A 186 10.43 8.93 -1.66
C ALA A 186 10.96 8.99 -0.21
N SER A 187 11.33 10.18 0.27
CA SER A 187 11.84 10.35 1.63
C SER A 187 10.80 9.99 2.70
N ALA A 188 9.54 10.41 2.53
CA ALA A 188 8.45 10.10 3.45
C ALA A 188 8.15 8.60 3.49
N THR A 189 8.13 7.94 2.32
CA THR A 189 7.92 6.50 2.20
C THR A 189 9.01 5.73 2.94
N LEU A 190 10.27 6.13 2.77
CA LEU A 190 11.40 5.46 3.43
C LEU A 190 11.44 5.73 4.93
N ALA A 191 11.07 6.93 5.38
CA ALA A 191 10.94 7.23 6.80
C ALA A 191 9.86 6.38 7.45
N PHE A 192 8.72 6.21 6.78
CA PHE A 192 7.64 5.35 7.26
C PHE A 192 8.07 3.87 7.33
N GLU A 193 8.74 3.34 6.30
CA GLU A 193 9.24 1.97 6.33
C GLU A 193 10.29 1.75 7.42
N ALA A 194 11.20 2.71 7.63
CA ALA A 194 12.16 2.66 8.71
C ALA A 194 11.48 2.67 10.08
N GLN A 195 10.44 3.49 10.29
CA GLN A 195 9.67 3.51 11.52
C GLN A 195 8.96 2.17 11.77
N GLN A 196 8.36 1.58 10.75
CA GLN A 196 7.72 0.26 10.85
C GLN A 196 8.73 -0.84 11.20
N GLN A 197 9.91 -0.78 10.59
CA GLN A 197 10.98 -1.74 10.88
C GLN A 197 11.52 -1.59 12.30
N ALA A 198 11.66 -0.36 12.80
CA ALA A 198 12.04 -0.08 14.18
C ALA A 198 11.00 -0.69 15.14
N GLN A 199 9.70 -0.45 14.91
CA GLN A 199 8.63 -1.01 15.75
C GLN A 199 8.63 -2.56 15.75
N ARG A 200 8.85 -3.20 14.60
CA ARG A 200 8.95 -4.67 14.52
C ARG A 200 10.15 -5.20 15.29
N THR A 201 11.28 -4.50 15.19
CA THR A 201 12.51 -4.85 15.91
C THR A 201 12.32 -4.70 17.42
N GLU A 202 11.72 -3.61 17.88
CA GLU A 202 11.39 -3.40 19.30
C GLU A 202 10.45 -4.48 19.83
N ARG A 203 9.40 -4.83 19.07
CA ARG A 203 8.49 -5.92 19.44
C ARG A 203 9.20 -7.27 19.54
N ARG A 204 10.10 -7.56 18.60
CA ARG A 204 10.90 -8.79 18.63
C ARG A 204 11.81 -8.80 19.86
N HIS A 205 12.54 -7.72 20.10
CA HIS A 205 13.43 -7.58 21.25
C HIS A 205 12.66 -7.74 22.58
N TYR A 206 11.46 -7.16 22.67
CA TYR A 206 10.58 -7.36 23.83
C TYR A 206 10.18 -8.83 24.04
N GLN A 207 9.82 -9.53 22.96
CA GLN A 207 9.46 -10.95 23.02
C GLN A 207 10.64 -11.83 23.43
N GLU A 208 11.83 -11.58 22.87
CA GLU A 208 13.06 -12.31 23.20
C GLU A 208 13.44 -12.11 24.67
N ALA A 209 13.45 -10.87 25.15
CA ALA A 209 13.77 -10.56 26.54
C ALA A 209 12.74 -11.13 27.53
N LEU A 210 11.45 -11.16 27.16
CA LEU A 210 10.42 -11.80 27.97
C LEU A 210 10.62 -13.32 28.03
N ALA A 211 10.92 -13.96 26.90
CA ALA A 211 11.17 -15.40 26.85
C ALA A 211 12.41 -15.79 27.68
N GLU A 212 13.47 -14.98 27.65
CA GLU A 212 14.67 -15.19 28.46
C GLU A 212 14.36 -15.04 29.96
N LEU A 213 13.56 -14.04 30.34
CA LEU A 213 13.11 -13.88 31.73
C LEU A 213 12.32 -15.11 32.21
N GLU A 214 11.38 -15.59 31.40
CA GLU A 214 10.58 -16.78 31.73
C GLU A 214 11.44 -18.05 31.83
N ALA A 215 12.42 -18.22 30.95
CA ALA A 215 13.37 -19.34 31.02
C ALA A 215 14.20 -19.29 32.32
N ASN A 216 14.68 -18.11 32.71
CA ASN A 216 15.42 -17.91 33.96
C ASN A 216 14.57 -18.19 35.20
N LEU A 217 13.27 -17.86 35.16
CA LEU A 217 12.34 -18.17 36.25
C LEU A 217 11.99 -19.66 36.30
N ALA A 218 11.89 -20.33 35.15
CA ALA A 218 11.65 -21.76 35.07
C ALA A 218 12.78 -22.58 35.72
N LEU A 219 14.04 -22.16 35.54
CA LEU A 219 15.20 -22.80 36.17
C LEU A 219 15.18 -22.74 37.71
N ARG A 220 14.48 -21.75 38.29
CA ARG A 220 14.36 -21.57 39.74
C ARG A 220 13.15 -22.27 40.33
N ARG A 221 12.30 -22.89 39.49
CA ARG A 221 11.04 -23.50 39.93
C ARG A 221 11.25 -24.56 41.00
N ASP A 222 12.21 -25.46 40.80
CA ASP A 222 12.44 -26.59 41.71
C ASP A 222 13.07 -26.17 43.05
N ALA A 223 13.47 -24.90 43.21
CA ALA A 223 14.05 -24.36 44.44
C ALA A 223 13.00 -23.82 45.43
N MET A 224 11.72 -23.73 45.04
CA MET A 224 10.69 -23.04 45.81
C MET A 224 9.34 -23.75 45.72
N ASP A 225 8.46 -23.50 46.69
CA ASP A 225 7.06 -23.94 46.63
C ASP A 225 6.32 -23.24 45.47
N GLU A 226 5.38 -23.95 44.83
CA GLU A 226 4.66 -23.46 43.63
C GLU A 226 3.97 -22.10 43.88
N ALA A 227 3.39 -21.87 45.05
CA ALA A 227 2.74 -20.60 45.39
C ALA A 227 3.74 -19.43 45.46
N SER A 228 4.92 -19.68 46.03
CA SER A 228 6.00 -18.68 46.14
C SER A 228 6.63 -18.40 44.78
N TRP A 229 6.79 -19.43 43.94
CA TRP A 229 7.29 -19.30 42.58
C TRP A 229 6.36 -18.48 41.69
N GLN A 230 5.04 -18.73 41.75
CA GLN A 230 4.05 -17.95 40.99
C GLN A 230 4.09 -16.46 41.39
N ALA A 231 4.20 -16.16 42.69
CA ALA A 231 4.30 -14.79 43.18
C ALA A 231 5.59 -14.09 42.69
N GLU A 232 6.74 -14.79 42.69
CA GLU A 232 7.99 -14.24 42.16
C GLU A 232 7.91 -14.01 40.65
N ARG A 233 7.32 -14.96 39.90
CA ARG A 233 7.12 -14.84 38.44
C ARG A 233 6.27 -13.64 38.08
N GLU A 234 5.12 -13.46 38.73
CA GLU A 234 4.26 -12.30 38.48
C GLU A 234 4.96 -10.98 38.84
N ALA A 235 5.68 -10.93 39.96
CA ALA A 235 6.43 -9.76 40.36
C ALA A 235 7.57 -9.43 39.38
N ALA A 236 8.28 -10.44 38.88
CA ALA A 236 9.37 -10.27 37.92
C ALA A 236 8.87 -9.80 36.55
N ILE A 237 7.81 -10.43 36.01
CA ILE A 237 7.18 -9.99 34.75
C ILE A 237 6.59 -8.59 34.90
N GLY A 238 5.96 -8.28 36.05
CA GLY A 238 5.41 -6.96 36.34
C GLY A 238 6.47 -5.85 36.41
N ARG A 239 7.65 -6.13 36.98
CA ARG A 239 8.80 -5.20 36.95
C ARG A 239 9.31 -5.01 35.53
N PHE A 240 9.56 -6.11 34.82
CA PHE A 240 10.04 -6.08 33.44
C PHE A 240 9.16 -5.21 32.54
N ARG A 241 7.83 -5.38 32.57
CA ARG A 241 6.90 -4.57 31.75
C ARG A 241 6.93 -3.08 32.04
N ARG A 242 7.18 -2.68 33.30
CA ARG A 242 7.29 -1.26 33.68
C ARG A 242 8.60 -0.66 33.21
N ASP A 243 9.69 -1.41 33.37
CA ASP A 243 11.04 -0.87 33.19
C ASP A 243 11.49 -0.94 31.72
N PHE A 244 10.98 -1.90 30.93
CA PHE A 244 11.46 -2.18 29.57
C PHE A 244 11.34 -0.99 28.59
N PHE A 245 10.26 -0.22 28.66
CA PHE A 245 10.05 0.95 27.79
C PHE A 245 10.49 2.26 28.44
N THR A 246 11.00 2.22 29.67
CA THR A 246 11.43 3.43 30.36
C THR A 246 12.83 3.79 29.86
N PRO A 247 13.03 4.96 29.22
CA PRO A 247 14.35 5.37 28.77
C PRO A 247 15.26 5.48 30.00
N ALA A 248 16.41 4.79 29.96
CA ALA A 248 17.41 4.93 31.00
C ALA A 248 17.79 6.41 31.11
N THR A 249 17.41 7.05 32.22
CA THR A 249 17.84 8.43 32.50
C THR A 249 19.36 8.46 32.45
N PRO A 250 19.98 9.26 31.56
CA PRO A 250 21.42 9.37 31.53
C PRO A 250 21.86 9.94 32.88
N VAL A 251 22.62 9.16 33.63
CA VAL A 251 23.28 9.63 34.84
C VAL A 251 24.27 10.71 34.39
N ARG A 252 23.97 11.97 34.68
CA ARG A 252 24.97 13.05 34.61
C ARG A 252 25.94 12.80 35.76
N GLU A 253 27.17 12.44 35.41
CA GLU A 253 28.33 12.52 36.31
C GLU A 253 28.60 13.96 36.77
#